data_AF-A0A7W4G897-F1
#
_entry.id   AF-A0A7W4G897-F1
#
_cell.length_a   1.000
_cell.length_b   1.000
_cell.length_c   1.000
_cell.angle_alpha   90.00
_cell.angle_beta   90.00
_cell.angle_gamma   90.00
#
_symmetry.space_group_name_H-M   'P 1'
#
loop_
_entity.id
_entity.type
_entity.pdbx_description
1 polymer ?
#
loop_
_entity_poly.entity_id
_entity_poly.type
_entity_poly.pdbx_seq_one_letter_code
_entity_poly.pdbx_strand_id
1 'polypeptide(L)'
;MKNSNNTKYSDVQVEFLSLNVNKYSLAELTKLYNSTFKTFKSDTAIKNTLYRNNIKRPKAKGISEDVLKAFFMANTNCTADELTRRYNKNFASNLCTASIRIKRRKYVEKVVEEEERTLAFTKYDENLNPHIKELISSNWGLLLSKQPARKSAA
;
A
#
# COMPACT_ATOMS: atom_id res chain seq x y z
N MET A 1 -16.62 7.76 -51.23
CA MET A 1 -16.64 6.45 -50.54
C MET A 1 -16.11 6.66 -49.13
N LYS A 2 -16.94 6.49 -48.10
CA LYS A 2 -16.47 6.54 -46.70
C LYS A 2 -15.82 5.20 -46.40
N ASN A 3 -14.49 5.15 -46.30
CA ASN A 3 -13.76 3.97 -45.84
C ASN A 3 -14.10 3.74 -44.36
N SER A 4 -15.15 2.96 -44.09
CA SER A 4 -15.38 2.38 -42.78
C SER A 4 -14.39 1.25 -42.55
N ASN A 5 -13.12 1.61 -42.32
CA ASN A 5 -12.14 0.72 -41.71
C ASN A 5 -12.51 0.56 -40.22
N ASN A 6 -13.70 0.02 -39.94
CA ASN A 6 -14.02 -0.53 -38.64
C ASN A 6 -13.32 -1.88 -38.56
N THR A 7 -11.98 -1.86 -38.60
CA THR A 7 -11.16 -3.04 -38.41
C THR A 7 -11.36 -3.47 -36.96
N LYS A 8 -12.38 -4.32 -36.76
CA LYS A 8 -12.53 -5.16 -35.58
C LYS A 8 -11.17 -5.82 -35.35
N TYR A 9 -10.68 -5.77 -34.11
CA TYR A 9 -9.49 -6.52 -33.73
C TYR A 9 -9.76 -7.99 -34.01
N SER A 10 -8.82 -8.70 -34.63
CA SER A 10 -8.98 -10.13 -34.88
C SER A 10 -8.97 -10.90 -33.55
N ASP A 11 -9.53 -12.12 -33.55
CA ASP A 11 -9.57 -12.94 -32.34
C ASP A 11 -8.16 -13.20 -31.78
N VAL A 12 -7.17 -13.42 -32.66
CA VAL A 12 -5.75 -13.56 -32.30
C VAL A 12 -5.20 -12.30 -31.60
N GLN A 13 -5.62 -11.11 -32.04
CA GLN A 13 -5.20 -9.86 -31.42
C GLN A 13 -5.84 -9.66 -30.03
N VAL A 14 -7.08 -10.10 -29.85
CA VAL A 14 -7.78 -10.03 -28.55
C VAL A 14 -7.17 -11.05 -27.58
N GLU A 15 -6.88 -12.26 -28.03
CA GLU A 15 -6.21 -13.30 -27.24
C GLU A 15 -4.82 -12.83 -26.77
N PHE A 16 -4.04 -12.23 -27.68
CA PHE A 16 -2.76 -11.64 -27.33
C PHE A 16 -2.89 -10.59 -26.21
N LEU A 17 -3.88 -9.70 -26.30
CA LEU A 17 -4.12 -8.70 -25.27
C LEU A 17 -4.50 -9.34 -23.94
N SER A 18 -5.38 -10.34 -23.94
CA SER A 18 -5.81 -11.08 -22.74
C SER A 18 -4.64 -11.72 -21.99
N LEU A 19 -3.74 -12.40 -22.71
CA LEU A 19 -2.59 -13.10 -22.13
C LEU A 19 -1.55 -12.16 -21.51
N ASN A 20 -1.47 -10.92 -21.99
CA ASN A 20 -0.42 -9.97 -21.62
C ASN A 20 -0.89 -8.84 -20.71
N VAL A 21 -2.21 -8.70 -20.50
CA VAL A 21 -2.81 -7.56 -19.78
C VAL A 21 -2.35 -7.43 -18.32
N ASN A 22 -2.02 -8.54 -17.67
CA ASN A 22 -1.59 -8.57 -16.27
C ASN A 22 -0.07 -8.43 -16.09
N LYS A 23 0.71 -8.53 -17.18
CA LYS A 23 2.17 -8.54 -17.13
C LYS A 23 2.79 -7.17 -17.38
N TYR A 24 2.12 -6.34 -18.16
CA TYR A 24 2.64 -5.07 -18.64
C TYR A 24 1.70 -3.92 -18.27
N SER A 25 2.24 -2.71 -18.11
CA SER A 25 1.41 -1.51 -18.07
C SER A 25 0.74 -1.26 -19.42
N LEU A 26 -0.28 -0.39 -19.47
CA LEU A 26 -0.99 -0.06 -20.72
C LEU A 26 -0.03 0.42 -21.82
N ALA A 27 0.92 1.29 -21.49
CA ALA A 27 1.87 1.84 -22.45
C ALA A 27 2.84 0.76 -22.98
N GLU A 28 3.34 -0.11 -22.09
CA GLU A 28 4.20 -1.23 -22.48
C GLU A 28 3.42 -2.24 -23.34
N LEU A 29 2.18 -2.56 -22.96
CA LEU A 29 1.29 -3.45 -23.70
C LEU A 29 0.98 -2.90 -25.10
N THR A 30 0.72 -1.60 -25.23
CA THR A 30 0.50 -0.96 -26.55
C THR A 30 1.76 -1.04 -27.42
N LYS A 31 2.93 -0.74 -26.86
CA LYS A 31 4.20 -0.85 -27.60
C LYS A 31 4.45 -2.29 -28.07
N LEU A 32 4.23 -3.26 -27.20
CA LEU A 32 4.38 -4.68 -27.52
C LEU A 32 3.38 -5.10 -28.61
N TYR A 33 2.10 -4.71 -28.48
CA TYR A 33 1.08 -4.98 -29.48
C TYR A 33 1.44 -4.41 -30.86
N ASN A 34 1.87 -3.14 -30.90
CA ASN A 34 2.27 -2.47 -32.13
C ASN A 34 3.48 -3.15 -32.78
N SER A 35 4.45 -3.59 -31.98
CA SER A 35 5.61 -4.35 -32.45
C SER A 35 5.20 -5.72 -33.01
N THR A 36 4.37 -6.48 -32.31
CA THR A 36 3.96 -7.84 -32.69
C THR A 36 3.13 -7.86 -33.97
N PHE A 37 2.14 -6.98 -34.07
CA PHE A 37 1.20 -6.95 -35.19
C PHE A 37 1.59 -5.93 -36.28
N LYS A 38 2.74 -5.27 -36.15
CA LYS A 38 3.21 -4.19 -37.04
C LYS A 38 2.13 -3.12 -37.27
N THR A 39 1.56 -2.63 -36.15
CA THR A 39 0.50 -1.62 -36.17
C THR A 39 0.94 -0.34 -35.44
N PHE A 40 0.15 0.72 -35.56
CA PHE A 40 0.37 2.01 -34.89
C PHE A 40 -0.85 2.43 -34.08
N LYS A 41 -1.34 1.54 -33.21
CA LYS A 41 -2.48 1.83 -32.33
C LYS A 41 -2.04 2.71 -31.17
N SER A 42 -2.92 3.64 -30.78
CA SER A 42 -2.73 4.46 -29.58
C SER A 42 -3.13 3.69 -28.32
N ASP A 43 -2.63 4.14 -27.16
CA ASP A 43 -3.04 3.62 -25.86
C ASP A 43 -4.55 3.67 -25.66
N THR A 44 -5.21 4.71 -26.15
CA THR A 44 -6.67 4.85 -26.11
C THR A 44 -7.38 3.80 -26.97
N ALA A 45 -6.84 3.47 -28.14
CA ALA A 45 -7.41 2.43 -28.99
C ALA A 45 -7.34 1.06 -28.31
N ILE A 46 -6.17 0.69 -27.76
CA ILE A 46 -5.99 -0.56 -27.00
C ILE A 46 -6.88 -0.58 -25.76
N LYS A 47 -6.95 0.53 -25.01
CA LYS A 47 -7.85 0.67 -23.86
C LYS A 47 -9.31 0.40 -24.22
N ASN A 48 -9.80 1.00 -25.31
CA ASN A 48 -11.17 0.82 -25.77
C ASN A 48 -11.44 -0.62 -26.21
N THR A 49 -10.45 -1.27 -26.83
CA THR A 49 -10.54 -2.68 -27.22
C THR A 49 -10.62 -3.60 -26.02
N LEU A 50 -9.80 -3.38 -24.98
CA LEU A 50 -9.86 -4.15 -23.74
C LEU A 50 -11.26 -4.05 -23.10
N TYR A 51 -11.80 -2.82 -23.02
CA TYR A 51 -13.14 -2.58 -22.49
C TYR A 51 -14.24 -3.29 -23.29
N ARG A 52 -14.21 -3.19 -24.63
CA ARG A 52 -15.19 -3.85 -25.51
C ARG A 52 -15.17 -5.38 -25.42
N ASN A 53 -14.03 -5.97 -25.05
CA ASN A 53 -13.86 -7.42 -24.91
C ASN A 53 -13.92 -7.90 -23.46
N ASN A 54 -14.41 -7.09 -22.52
CA ASN A 54 -14.48 -7.41 -21.10
C ASN A 54 -13.14 -7.82 -20.45
N ILE A 55 -12.02 -7.36 -21.02
CA ILE A 55 -10.69 -7.62 -20.47
C ILE A 55 -10.37 -6.52 -19.46
N LYS A 56 -10.01 -6.92 -18.23
CA LYS A 56 -9.62 -5.98 -17.17
C LYS A 56 -8.41 -5.15 -17.61
N ARG A 57 -8.48 -3.84 -17.39
CA ARG A 57 -7.38 -2.93 -17.73
C ARG A 57 -6.08 -3.34 -17.05
N PRO A 58 -4.92 -3.20 -17.72
CA PRO A 58 -3.62 -3.30 -17.07
C PRO A 58 -3.55 -2.41 -15.83
N LYS A 59 -3.04 -2.97 -14.74
CA LYS A 59 -2.73 -2.16 -13.56
C LYS A 59 -1.66 -1.14 -13.97
N ALA A 60 -1.83 0.11 -13.54
CA ALA A 60 -0.75 1.08 -13.68
C ALA A 60 0.50 0.50 -13.01
N LYS A 61 1.68 0.73 -13.60
CA LYS A 61 2.96 0.38 -12.99
C LYS A 61 3.08 1.22 -11.72
N GLY A 62 2.56 0.69 -10.62
CA GLY A 62 2.68 1.30 -9.32
C GLY A 62 4.15 1.30 -8.91
N ILE A 63 4.51 2.20 -8.01
CA ILE A 63 5.79 2.13 -7.33
C ILE A 63 5.81 0.80 -6.58
N SER A 64 6.92 0.04 -6.68
CA SER A 64 7.04 -1.23 -5.98
C SER A 64 6.92 -1.03 -4.47
N GLU A 65 6.39 -2.05 -3.80
CA GLU A 65 6.13 -1.96 -2.36
C GLU A 65 7.41 -1.78 -1.55
N ASP A 66 8.51 -2.41 -1.97
CA ASP A 66 9.82 -2.30 -1.33
C ASP A 66 10.40 -0.89 -1.44
N VAL A 67 10.25 -0.25 -2.61
CA VAL A 67 10.73 1.13 -2.82
C VAL A 67 9.93 2.12 -1.96
N LEU A 68 8.61 1.90 -1.84
CA LEU A 68 7.78 2.69 -0.95
C LEU A 68 8.18 2.51 0.52
N LYS A 69 8.42 1.26 0.94
CA LYS A 69 8.85 0.94 2.32
C LYS A 69 10.19 1.60 2.64
N ALA A 70 11.18 1.45 1.77
CA ALA A 70 12.49 2.09 1.91
C ALA A 70 12.39 3.62 1.99
N PHE A 71 11.56 4.22 1.13
CA PHE A 71 11.35 5.68 1.16
C PHE A 71 10.76 6.15 2.50
N PHE A 72 9.71 5.50 3.00
CA PHE A 72 9.07 5.93 4.25
C PHE A 72 9.95 5.68 5.48
N MET A 73 10.70 4.56 5.51
CA MET A 73 11.65 4.28 6.59
C MET A 73 12.83 5.26 6.62
N ALA A 74 13.33 5.70 5.45
CA ALA A 74 14.39 6.70 5.38
C ALA A 74 13.95 8.12 5.78
N ASN A 75 12.64 8.38 5.89
CA ASN A 75 12.07 9.70 6.15
C ASN A 75 11.18 9.72 7.40
N THR A 76 11.55 8.97 8.44
CA THR A 76 10.82 8.94 9.73
C THR A 76 10.91 10.25 10.50
N ASN A 77 12.06 10.92 10.44
CA ASN A 77 12.39 12.12 11.21
C ASN A 77 12.03 13.45 10.54
N CYS A 78 11.03 13.47 9.64
CA CYS A 78 10.59 14.70 8.96
C CYS A 78 9.13 15.04 9.25
N THR A 79 8.78 16.31 9.06
CA THR A 79 7.40 16.80 9.20
C THR A 79 6.51 16.24 8.08
N ALA A 80 5.19 16.25 8.29
CA ALA A 80 4.24 15.70 7.31
C ALA A 80 4.29 16.45 5.97
N ASP A 81 4.51 17.76 5.99
CA ASP A 81 4.60 18.59 4.78
C ASP A 81 5.90 18.34 4.04
N GLU A 82 7.01 18.19 4.77
CA GLU A 82 8.30 17.86 4.17
C GLU A 82 8.29 16.46 3.54
N LEU A 83 7.70 15.48 4.23
CA LEU A 83 7.51 14.13 3.70
C LEU A 83 6.71 14.15 2.39
N THR A 84 5.65 14.96 2.34
CA THR A 84 4.79 15.10 1.17
C THR A 84 5.54 15.74 0.01
N ARG A 85 6.30 16.80 0.26
CA ARG A 85 7.14 17.44 -0.76
C ARG A 85 8.19 16.47 -1.30
N ARG A 86 8.90 15.74 -0.43
CA ARG A 86 9.91 14.75 -0.81
C ARG A 86 9.29 13.61 -1.64
N TYR A 87 8.10 13.13 -1.24
CA TYR A 87 7.38 12.07 -1.97
C TYR A 87 6.97 12.52 -3.37
N ASN A 88 6.34 13.69 -3.47
CA ASN A 88 5.89 14.25 -4.74
C ASN A 88 7.07 14.51 -5.68
N LYS A 89 8.21 14.98 -5.16
CA LYS A 89 9.45 15.15 -5.91
C LYS A 89 10.04 13.83 -6.39
N ASN A 90 10.15 12.83 -5.51
CA ASN A 90 10.85 11.58 -5.82
C ASN A 90 10.05 10.67 -6.75
N PHE A 91 8.72 10.70 -6.65
CA PHE A 91 7.83 9.84 -7.42
C PHE A 91 7.04 10.58 -8.50
N ALA A 92 7.40 11.84 -8.80
CA ALA A 92 6.70 12.70 -9.75
C ALA A 92 5.16 12.65 -9.56
N SER A 93 4.73 12.76 -8.31
CA SER A 93 3.32 12.65 -7.92
C SER A 93 2.80 13.96 -7.35
N ASN A 94 1.48 14.08 -7.21
CA ASN A 94 0.83 15.27 -6.67
C ASN A 94 -0.19 14.88 -5.60
N LEU A 95 0.28 14.18 -4.57
CA LEU A 95 -0.55 13.76 -3.45
C LEU A 95 -0.59 14.81 -2.35
N CYS A 96 -1.71 14.89 -1.65
CA CYS A 96 -1.85 15.75 -0.47
C CYS A 96 -1.29 15.06 0.79
N THR A 97 -1.04 15.87 1.82
CA THR A 97 -0.48 15.41 3.10
C THR A 97 -1.31 14.29 3.74
N ALA A 98 -2.63 14.34 3.65
CA ALA A 98 -3.52 13.30 4.18
C ALA A 98 -3.30 11.94 3.49
N SER A 99 -3.15 11.92 2.16
CA SER A 99 -2.89 10.69 1.40
C SER A 99 -1.52 10.09 1.74
N ILE A 100 -0.50 10.95 1.90
CA ILE A 100 0.85 10.54 2.29
C ILE A 100 0.86 9.97 3.70
N ARG A 101 0.13 10.58 4.64
CA ARG A 101 -0.02 10.06 6.00
C ARG A 101 -0.63 8.66 6.01
N ILE A 102 -1.71 8.42 5.27
CA ILE A 102 -2.32 7.08 5.16
C ILE A 102 -1.32 6.05 4.63
N LYS A 103 -0.56 6.40 3.59
CA LYS A 103 0.50 5.53 3.05
C LYS A 103 1.60 5.25 4.09
N ARG A 104 2.08 6.28 4.79
CA ARG A 104 3.09 6.14 5.85
C ARG A 104 2.64 5.15 6.92
N ARG A 105 1.39 5.24 7.40
CA ARG A 105 0.85 4.31 8.41
C ARG A 105 0.89 2.85 7.95
N LYS A 106 0.56 2.60 6.67
CA LYS A 106 0.61 1.26 6.09
C LYS A 106 2.02 0.64 6.14
N TYR A 107 3.07 1.45 5.96
CA TYR A 107 4.44 0.97 5.80
C TYR A 107 5.32 1.09 7.05
N VAL A 108 5.00 2.04 7.94
CA VAL A 108 5.79 2.35 9.14
C VAL A 108 5.04 1.92 10.39
N GLU A 109 3.81 2.42 10.63
CA GLU A 109 3.07 2.12 11.87
C GLU A 109 2.66 0.65 11.97
N LYS A 110 2.26 -0.01 10.86
CA LYS A 110 2.02 -1.45 10.89
C LYS A 110 3.24 -2.28 11.27
N VAL A 111 4.43 -1.85 10.87
CA VAL A 111 5.69 -2.53 11.21
C VAL A 111 6.04 -2.28 12.66
N VAL A 112 5.87 -1.05 13.15
CA VAL A 112 6.08 -0.71 14.56
C VAL A 112 5.08 -1.43 15.47
N GLU A 113 3.80 -1.55 15.12
CA GLU A 113 2.83 -2.32 15.92
C GLU A 113 3.13 -3.83 15.91
N GLU A 114 3.67 -4.39 14.82
CA GLU A 114 4.08 -5.80 14.77
C GLU A 114 5.38 -6.03 15.59
N GLU A 115 6.34 -5.12 15.52
CA GLU A 115 7.55 -5.13 16.37
C GLU A 115 7.21 -4.89 17.85
N GLU A 116 6.35 -3.92 18.17
CA GLU A 116 5.87 -3.66 19.51
C GLU A 116 5.03 -4.82 20.06
N ARG A 117 4.24 -5.54 19.24
CA ARG A 117 3.54 -6.75 19.68
C ARG A 117 4.47 -7.91 19.97
N THR A 118 5.57 -8.02 19.24
CA THR A 118 6.62 -9.02 19.54
C THR A 118 7.46 -8.62 20.76
N LEU A 119 7.54 -7.33 21.09
CA LEU A 119 8.17 -6.79 22.30
C LEU A 119 7.21 -6.63 23.49
N ALA A 120 5.89 -6.64 23.28
CA ALA A 120 4.88 -6.49 24.31
C ALA A 120 4.87 -7.76 25.14
N PHE A 121 5.57 -7.76 26.28
CA PHE A 121 5.35 -8.50 27.55
C PHE A 121 4.70 -9.91 27.49
N THR A 122 4.77 -10.62 26.36
CA THR A 122 4.12 -11.92 26.12
C THR A 122 5.10 -13.06 26.33
N LYS A 123 6.13 -12.80 27.11
CA LYS A 123 6.77 -13.77 27.97
C LYS A 123 7.38 -13.00 29.13
N TYR A 124 6.63 -12.87 30.23
CA TYR A 124 7.29 -12.79 31.52
C TYR A 124 8.23 -13.99 31.56
N ASP A 125 9.53 -13.74 31.72
CA ASP A 125 10.48 -14.77 32.11
C ASP A 125 9.82 -15.57 33.25
N GLU A 126 9.77 -16.91 33.15
CA GLU A 126 9.09 -17.76 34.14
C GLU A 126 9.62 -17.49 35.55
N ASN A 127 10.85 -16.97 35.64
CA ASN A 127 11.51 -16.52 36.86
C ASN A 127 10.92 -15.26 37.50
N LEU A 128 10.19 -14.41 36.75
CA LEU A 128 9.63 -13.15 37.25
C LEU A 128 8.18 -13.29 37.77
N ASN A 129 7.50 -14.36 37.35
CA ASN A 129 6.11 -14.65 37.72
C ASN A 129 5.90 -14.82 39.24
N PRO A 130 6.81 -15.47 40.01
CA PRO A 130 6.70 -15.56 41.46
C PRO A 130 6.77 -14.18 42.14
N HIS A 131 7.68 -13.32 41.69
CA HIS A 131 7.88 -11.99 42.27
C HIS A 131 6.73 -11.02 41.98
N ILE A 132 6.08 -11.15 40.82
CA ILE A 132 4.87 -10.37 40.52
C ILE A 132 3.72 -10.78 41.45
N LYS A 133 3.56 -12.10 41.68
CA LYS A 133 2.55 -12.61 42.63
C LYS A 133 2.82 -12.15 44.06
N GLU A 134 4.09 -12.15 44.47
CA GLU A 134 4.55 -11.66 45.77
C GLU A 134 4.31 -10.15 45.94
N LEU A 135 4.59 -9.36 44.90
CA LEU A 135 4.35 -7.91 44.94
C LEU A 135 2.86 -7.59 45.04
N ILE A 136 2.00 -8.31 44.29
CA ILE A 136 0.54 -8.14 44.32
C ILE A 136 -0.04 -8.53 45.69
N SER A 137 0.48 -9.59 46.32
CA SER A 137 0.04 -10.02 47.66
C SER A 137 0.64 -9.20 48.80
N SER A 138 1.69 -8.41 48.52
CA SER A 138 2.30 -7.53 49.52
C SER A 138 1.37 -6.37 49.91
N ASN A 139 1.64 -5.80 51.09
CA ASN A 139 0.91 -4.65 51.60
C ASN A 139 1.01 -3.44 50.65
N TRP A 140 2.15 -3.29 49.95
CA TRP A 140 2.35 -2.26 48.93
C TRP A 140 1.50 -2.49 47.68
N GLY A 141 1.40 -3.74 47.19
CA GLY A 141 0.52 -4.09 46.07
C GLY A 141 -0.95 -3.82 46.37
N LEU A 142 -1.38 -4.12 47.60
CA LEU A 142 -2.73 -3.80 48.07
C LEU A 142 -2.97 -2.29 48.23
N LEU A 143 -1.95 -1.53 48.62
CA LEU A 143 -2.06 -0.07 48.76
C LEU A 143 -2.17 0.62 47.39
N LEU A 144 -1.39 0.16 46.41
CA LEU A 144 -1.32 0.73 45.07
C LEU A 144 -2.50 0.30 44.17
N SER A 145 -3.14 -0.83 44.47
CA SER A 145 -4.31 -1.32 43.72
C SER A 145 -5.64 -0.71 44.19
N LYS A 146 -5.67 -0.04 45.35
CA LYS A 146 -6.85 0.70 45.81
C LYS A 146 -7.05 1.94 44.93
N GLN A 147 -8.00 1.85 44.00
CA GLN A 147 -8.45 3.04 43.28
C GLN A 147 -9.00 4.06 44.28
N PRO A 148 -8.65 5.36 44.15
CA PRO A 148 -9.20 6.38 45.03
C PRO A 148 -10.72 6.41 44.89
N ALA A 149 -11.42 6.43 46.03
CA ALA A 149 -12.88 6.49 46.06
C ALA A 149 -13.35 7.67 45.19
N ARG A 150 -14.18 7.38 44.19
CA ARG A 150 -14.82 8.42 43.37
C ARG A 150 -15.59 9.34 44.31
N LYS A 151 -15.13 10.58 44.46
CA LYS A 151 -15.91 11.62 45.14
C LYS A 151 -17.17 11.81 44.32
N SER A 152 -18.32 11.40 44.85
CA SER A 152 -19.62 11.81 44.34
C SER A 152 -19.68 13.33 44.45
N ALA A 153 -19.70 14.03 43.32
CA ALA A 153 -19.96 15.46 43.31
C ALA A 153 -21.43 15.66 43.73
N ALA A 154 -21.62 16.32 44.88
CA ALA A 154 -22.90 16.84 45.34
C ALA A 154 -22.89 18.36 45.16
#